data_AF-A0A4Q9KN05-F1
#
_entry.id   AF-A0A4Q9KN05-F1
#
_cell.length_a   1.000
_cell.length_b   1.000
_cell.length_c   1.000
_cell.angle_alpha   90.00
_cell.angle_beta   90.00
_cell.angle_gamma   90.00
#
_symmetry.space_group_name_H-M   'P 1'
#
loop_
_entity.id
_entity.type
_entity.pdbx_description
1 polymer ?
#
loop_
_entity_poly.entity_id
_entity_poly.type
_entity_poly.pdbx_seq_one_letter_code
_entity_poly.pdbx_strand_id
1 'polypeptide(L)'
;MGVQRPLRAWLDGPARSPSLTCVLILLPPSEGKAAPPRGRSLDLGALSQPVLSDARRRVLDALRTASAGPDALTTLKVGLSLAAEVRANLDLDGAPCAPASRIYTGVLFDALSYATLSEAGRRRARESVLIFSAAFGVLRLDDRLPAYRLSGDVALPDIGRLGPFWNPLLTAALEARRDGQLVIDCRSATYQPFWTPSGAWPVRVFREVGGQRSVVSHLAKHARGLLARALCEAPRAPRTPEQAAAAASAWFDTHEVRTAAGVVQRVRIELTPRSLDVITD
;
A
#
# COMPACT_ATOMS: atom_id res chain seq x y z
N MET A 1 -53.45 25.95 0.97
CA MET A 1 -52.74 26.21 2.25
C MET A 1 -52.37 24.84 2.81
N GLY A 2 -51.16 24.32 2.71
CA GLY A 2 -49.88 25.00 2.93
C GLY A 2 -49.45 24.75 4.36
N VAL A 3 -48.85 23.58 4.64
CA VAL A 3 -47.98 23.37 5.80
C VAL A 3 -46.86 22.42 5.37
N GLN A 4 -45.66 22.98 5.25
CA GLN A 4 -44.40 22.27 5.04
C GLN A 4 -44.11 21.35 6.24
N ARG A 5 -43.63 20.14 5.98
CA ARG A 5 -42.87 19.32 6.94
C ARG A 5 -41.42 19.20 6.46
N PRO A 6 -40.42 19.35 7.34
CA PRO A 6 -39.03 19.50 6.94
C PRO A 6 -38.39 18.17 6.50
N LEU A 7 -37.53 18.26 5.48
CA LEU A 7 -36.54 17.24 5.11
C LEU A 7 -35.53 17.05 6.26
N ARG A 8 -35.69 15.99 7.05
CA ARG A 8 -34.61 15.40 7.86
C ARG A 8 -34.85 13.90 8.01
N ALA A 9 -34.20 13.09 7.17
CA ALA A 9 -34.00 11.64 7.42
C ALA A 9 -33.04 11.03 6.38
N TRP A 10 -31.73 11.29 6.48
CA TRP A 10 -30.69 10.51 5.77
C TRP A 10 -29.34 10.53 6.52
N LEU A 11 -29.34 10.35 7.85
CA LEU A 11 -28.08 10.26 8.61
C LEU A 11 -27.92 9.07 9.56
N ASP A 12 -28.87 8.14 9.64
CA ASP A 12 -28.72 6.99 10.54
C ASP A 12 -28.71 5.66 9.77
N GLY A 13 -27.57 5.36 9.16
CA GLY A 13 -27.15 3.97 9.00
C GLY A 13 -26.73 3.43 10.38
N PRO A 14 -26.90 2.13 10.68
CA PRO A 14 -26.66 1.60 12.02
C PRO A 14 -25.22 1.91 12.44
N ALA A 15 -25.09 2.56 13.60
CA ALA A 15 -23.83 2.85 14.26
C ALA A 15 -23.02 1.55 14.35
N ARG A 16 -21.93 1.46 13.56
CA ARG A 16 -20.95 0.38 13.70
C ARG A 16 -20.43 0.43 15.14
N SER A 17 -20.45 -0.70 15.82
CA SER A 17 -19.76 -0.92 17.10
C SER A 17 -18.38 -0.27 17.09
N PRO A 18 -17.87 0.28 18.21
CA PRO A 18 -16.57 0.97 18.24
C PRO A 18 -15.53 0.01 17.66
N SER A 19 -15.07 0.31 16.44
CA SER A 19 -14.12 -0.55 15.75
C SER A 19 -12.89 -0.62 16.63
N LEU A 20 -12.41 -1.84 16.92
CA LEU A 20 -11.09 -2.03 17.49
C LEU A 20 -10.12 -1.23 16.61
N THR A 21 -9.61 -0.11 17.13
CA THR A 21 -8.76 0.82 16.40
C THR A 21 -7.50 0.07 15.96
N CYS A 22 -7.47 -0.39 14.72
CA CYS A 22 -6.36 -1.17 14.17
C CYS A 22 -5.21 -0.25 13.78
N VAL A 23 -3.97 -0.72 13.93
CA VAL A 23 -2.79 -0.12 13.31
C VAL A 23 -3.00 0.03 11.80
N LEU A 24 -2.57 1.13 11.21
CA LEU A 24 -2.45 1.31 9.76
C LEU A 24 -1.03 0.98 9.32
N ILE A 25 -0.89 0.13 8.31
CA ILE A 25 0.38 -0.28 7.72
C ILE A 25 0.41 0.22 6.28
N LEU A 26 1.24 1.22 6.02
CA LEU A 26 1.32 1.85 4.69
C LEU A 26 2.37 1.13 3.85
N LEU A 27 1.95 0.46 2.78
CA LEU A 27 2.84 -0.24 1.87
C LEU A 27 2.99 0.54 0.56
N PRO A 28 4.19 0.54 -0.06
CA PRO A 28 4.31 0.93 -1.46
C PRO A 28 3.63 -0.14 -2.33
N PRO A 29 3.34 0.14 -3.61
CA PRO A 29 2.92 -0.90 -4.52
C PRO A 29 4.14 -1.75 -4.88
N SER A 30 3.89 -2.82 -5.64
CA SER A 30 4.99 -3.49 -6.34
C SER A 30 5.09 -3.04 -7.79
N GLU A 31 6.31 -3.11 -8.32
CA GLU A 31 6.58 -2.98 -9.74
C GLU A 31 5.93 -4.16 -10.48
N GLY A 32 6.20 -5.39 -10.01
CA GLY A 32 5.60 -6.61 -10.52
C GLY A 32 4.10 -6.67 -10.21
N LYS A 33 3.30 -6.86 -11.26
CA LYS A 33 1.85 -7.00 -11.14
C LYS A 33 1.38 -8.16 -12.00
N ALA A 34 0.76 -9.15 -11.37
CA ALA A 34 0.22 -10.30 -12.09
C ALA A 34 -1.02 -9.87 -12.88
N ALA A 35 -1.01 -10.11 -14.20
CA ALA A 35 -2.18 -9.94 -15.05
C ALA A 35 -3.17 -11.10 -14.79
N PRO A 36 -4.37 -10.84 -14.26
CA PRO A 36 -5.33 -11.90 -14.03
C PRO A 36 -5.91 -12.39 -15.36
N PRO A 37 -6.06 -13.71 -15.58
CA PRO A 37 -6.54 -14.25 -16.86
C PRO A 37 -8.06 -14.06 -17.07
N ARG A 38 -8.80 -13.75 -16.01
CA ARG A 38 -10.26 -13.60 -16.00
C ARG A 38 -10.70 -12.84 -14.76
N GLY A 39 -11.88 -12.22 -14.83
CA GLY A 39 -12.42 -11.38 -13.76
C GLY A 39 -13.40 -10.36 -14.32
N ARG A 40 -14.11 -9.67 -13.42
CA ARG A 40 -14.92 -8.51 -13.80
C ARG A 40 -13.99 -7.36 -14.19
N SER A 41 -14.47 -6.51 -15.08
CA SER A 41 -13.84 -5.23 -15.42
C SER A 41 -13.76 -4.29 -14.22
N LEU A 42 -12.92 -3.27 -14.36
CA LEU A 42 -12.68 -2.27 -13.32
C LEU A 42 -13.95 -1.48 -13.01
N ASP A 43 -14.30 -1.42 -11.73
CA ASP A 43 -15.35 -0.54 -11.19
C ASP A 43 -14.72 0.38 -10.15
N LEU A 44 -14.48 1.64 -10.52
CA LEU A 44 -13.83 2.62 -9.65
C LEU A 44 -14.66 2.93 -8.40
N GLY A 45 -16.00 2.89 -8.51
CA GLY A 45 -16.91 3.16 -7.41
C GLY A 45 -16.96 2.03 -6.37
N ALA A 46 -16.61 0.82 -6.78
CA ALA A 46 -16.50 -0.35 -5.90
C ALA A 46 -15.15 -0.44 -5.17
N LEU A 47 -14.15 0.37 -5.55
CA LEU A 47 -12.88 0.43 -4.83
C LEU A 47 -13.04 1.13 -3.48
N SER A 48 -12.18 0.80 -2.54
CA SER A 48 -12.06 1.53 -1.28
C SER A 48 -11.83 3.02 -1.52
N GLN A 49 -12.34 3.86 -0.62
CA GLN A 49 -12.40 5.32 -0.81
C GLN A 49 -13.08 5.73 -2.13
N PRO A 50 -14.40 5.48 -2.29
CA PRO A 50 -15.12 5.85 -3.53
C PRO A 50 -15.03 7.33 -3.88
N VAL A 51 -14.79 8.21 -2.89
CA VAL A 51 -14.54 9.66 -3.08
C VAL A 51 -13.34 9.94 -4.01
N LEU A 52 -12.43 8.99 -4.21
CA LEU A 52 -11.29 9.13 -5.11
C LEU A 52 -11.60 8.74 -6.57
N SER A 53 -12.82 8.30 -6.90
CA SER A 53 -13.15 7.72 -8.22
C SER A 53 -12.86 8.67 -9.38
N ASP A 54 -13.25 9.94 -9.27
CA ASP A 54 -13.03 10.93 -10.34
C ASP A 54 -11.54 11.22 -10.53
N ALA A 55 -10.77 11.32 -9.44
CA ALA A 55 -9.33 11.49 -9.50
C ALA A 55 -8.63 10.26 -10.12
N ARG A 56 -9.09 9.05 -9.78
CA ARG A 56 -8.62 7.80 -10.40
C ARG A 56 -8.90 7.81 -11.90
N ARG A 57 -10.10 8.19 -12.32
CA ARG A 57 -10.46 8.30 -13.75
C ARG A 57 -9.49 9.22 -14.50
N ARG A 58 -9.24 10.42 -13.97
CA ARG A 58 -8.28 11.39 -14.54
C ARG A 58 -6.87 10.81 -14.69
N VAL A 59 -6.38 10.09 -13.69
CA VAL A 59 -5.04 9.47 -13.75
C VAL A 59 -5.00 8.31 -14.75
N LEU A 60 -6.04 7.48 -14.82
CA LEU A 60 -6.12 6.37 -15.78
C LEU A 60 -6.21 6.88 -17.22
N ASP A 61 -6.96 7.96 -17.46
CA ASP A 61 -7.06 8.58 -18.78
C ASP A 61 -5.71 9.20 -19.21
N ALA A 62 -5.05 9.93 -18.31
CA ALA A 62 -3.72 10.47 -18.56
C ALA A 62 -2.67 9.36 -18.78
N LEU A 63 -2.78 8.25 -18.05
CA LEU A 63 -1.92 7.08 -18.23
C LEU A 63 -2.15 6.43 -19.59
N ARG A 64 -3.40 6.28 -20.03
CA ARG A 64 -3.75 5.76 -21.36
C ARG A 64 -3.15 6.65 -22.45
N THR A 65 -3.32 7.97 -22.35
CA THR A 65 -2.74 8.93 -23.29
C THR A 65 -1.22 8.81 -23.36
N ALA A 66 -0.54 8.81 -22.21
CA ALA A 66 0.91 8.63 -22.14
C ALA A 66 1.38 7.29 -22.73
N SER A 67 0.60 6.22 -22.54
CA SER A 67 0.92 4.88 -23.04
C SER A 67 0.70 4.71 -24.54
N ALA A 68 -0.14 5.56 -25.15
CA ALA A 68 -0.41 5.56 -26.59
C ALA A 68 0.63 6.36 -27.40
N GLY A 69 1.42 7.20 -26.73
CA GLY A 69 2.40 8.07 -27.37
C GLY A 69 3.60 7.32 -27.96
N PRO A 70 4.25 7.88 -28.99
CA PRO A 70 5.46 7.29 -29.59
C PRO A 70 6.65 7.23 -28.61
N ASP A 71 6.63 8.06 -27.57
CA ASP A 71 7.63 8.19 -26.52
C ASP A 71 7.20 7.51 -25.19
N ALA A 72 6.17 6.66 -25.22
CA ALA A 72 5.55 6.07 -24.02
C ALA A 72 6.54 5.44 -23.03
N LEU A 73 7.56 4.70 -23.52
CA LEU A 73 8.56 4.08 -22.65
C LEU A 73 9.40 5.11 -21.90
N THR A 74 9.80 6.18 -22.57
CA THR A 74 10.55 7.30 -22.00
C THR A 74 9.68 8.04 -20.99
N THR A 75 8.45 8.39 -21.36
CA THR A 75 7.49 9.09 -20.51
C THR A 75 7.17 8.32 -19.23
N LEU A 76 6.98 7.00 -19.34
CA LEU A 76 6.72 6.11 -18.19
C LEU A 76 7.99 5.61 -17.50
N LYS A 77 9.17 6.06 -17.95
CA LYS A 77 10.49 5.75 -17.38
C LYS A 77 10.75 4.25 -17.27
N VAL A 78 10.47 3.51 -18.33
CA VAL A 78 10.67 2.05 -18.41
C VAL A 78 11.54 1.64 -19.58
N GLY A 79 12.22 0.51 -19.44
CA GLY A 79 12.94 -0.13 -20.54
C GLY A 79 12.03 -0.93 -21.47
N LEU A 80 12.58 -1.34 -22.61
CA LEU A 80 11.88 -2.11 -23.65
C LEU A 80 11.27 -3.42 -23.14
N SER A 81 11.86 -4.04 -22.11
CA SER A 81 11.34 -5.27 -21.49
C SER A 81 9.93 -5.14 -20.92
N LEU A 82 9.48 -3.91 -20.63
CA LEU A 82 8.15 -3.63 -20.08
C LEU A 82 7.17 -3.07 -21.13
N ALA A 83 7.52 -3.10 -22.42
CA ALA A 83 6.68 -2.53 -23.48
C ALA A 83 5.29 -3.18 -23.56
N ALA A 84 5.19 -4.50 -23.33
CA ALA A 84 3.90 -5.18 -23.28
C ALA A 84 3.02 -4.68 -22.12
N GLU A 85 3.60 -4.42 -20.96
CA GLU A 85 2.88 -3.86 -19.80
C GLU A 85 2.43 -2.42 -20.06
N VAL A 86 3.24 -1.62 -20.75
CA VAL A 86 2.85 -0.27 -21.18
C VAL A 86 1.69 -0.33 -22.17
N ARG A 87 1.73 -1.22 -23.17
CA ARG A 87 0.61 -1.40 -24.10
C ARG A 87 -0.66 -1.86 -23.38
N ALA A 88 -0.55 -2.68 -22.33
CA ALA A 88 -1.70 -3.12 -21.55
C ALA A 88 -2.44 -1.96 -20.83
N ASN A 89 -1.78 -0.83 -20.57
CA ASN A 89 -2.44 0.37 -20.02
C ASN A 89 -3.50 0.96 -20.96
N LEU A 90 -3.52 0.61 -22.25
CA LEU A 90 -4.49 1.12 -23.20
C LEU A 90 -5.92 0.61 -22.91
N ASP A 91 -6.04 -0.60 -22.37
CA ASP A 91 -7.31 -1.31 -22.14
C ASP A 91 -7.61 -1.56 -20.64
N LEU A 92 -7.30 -0.60 -19.77
CA LEU A 92 -7.51 -0.78 -18.32
C LEU A 92 -8.98 -0.95 -17.91
N ASP A 93 -9.92 -0.44 -18.71
CA ASP A 93 -11.36 -0.59 -18.44
C ASP A 93 -11.88 -1.98 -18.86
N GLY A 94 -11.36 -2.55 -19.96
CA GLY A 94 -11.70 -3.89 -20.42
C GLY A 94 -10.93 -5.01 -19.72
N ALA A 95 -9.76 -4.70 -19.17
CA ALA A 95 -8.88 -5.68 -18.55
C ALA A 95 -9.52 -6.40 -17.34
N PRO A 96 -9.30 -7.72 -17.20
CA PRO A 96 -9.80 -8.45 -16.04
C PRO A 96 -9.20 -7.92 -14.74
N CYS A 97 -10.01 -7.89 -13.67
CA CYS A 97 -9.56 -7.45 -12.35
C CYS A 97 -9.48 -8.60 -11.33
N ALA A 98 -8.51 -8.52 -10.44
CA ALA A 98 -8.38 -9.37 -9.27
C ALA A 98 -8.07 -8.52 -8.01
N PRO A 99 -8.28 -9.06 -6.79
CA PRO A 99 -7.93 -8.35 -5.56
C PRO A 99 -6.47 -7.89 -5.57
N ALA A 100 -6.18 -6.73 -4.99
CA ALA A 100 -4.84 -6.14 -4.93
C ALA A 100 -3.81 -7.11 -4.33
N SER A 101 -4.22 -7.93 -3.36
CA SER A 101 -3.40 -8.99 -2.76
C SER A 101 -2.95 -10.10 -3.71
N ARG A 102 -3.54 -10.17 -4.91
CA ARG A 102 -3.18 -11.10 -6.01
C ARG A 102 -2.57 -10.37 -7.20
N ILE A 103 -2.82 -9.07 -7.33
CA ILE A 103 -2.24 -8.24 -8.39
C ILE A 103 -0.80 -7.89 -8.04
N TYR A 104 -0.54 -7.30 -6.86
CA TYR A 104 0.82 -6.92 -6.49
C TYR A 104 1.65 -8.14 -6.08
N THR A 105 2.75 -8.38 -6.81
CA THR A 105 3.64 -9.53 -6.60
C THR A 105 5.06 -9.08 -6.31
N GLY A 106 5.92 -9.98 -5.82
CA GLY A 106 7.34 -9.69 -5.62
C GLY A 106 7.70 -9.41 -4.17
N VAL A 107 8.99 -9.20 -3.93
CA VAL A 107 9.68 -9.34 -2.64
C VAL A 107 8.90 -8.89 -1.40
N LEU A 108 8.27 -7.70 -1.42
CA LEU A 108 7.50 -7.21 -0.27
C LEU A 108 6.20 -8.01 -0.04
N PHE A 109 5.44 -8.25 -1.10
CA PHE A 109 4.16 -8.97 -1.02
C PHE A 109 4.37 -10.48 -0.84
N ASP A 110 5.45 -11.02 -1.39
CA ASP A 110 5.88 -12.40 -1.17
C ASP A 110 6.24 -12.62 0.32
N ALA A 111 6.95 -11.66 0.94
CA ALA A 111 7.27 -11.68 2.36
C ALA A 111 6.06 -11.47 3.28
N LEU A 112 5.14 -10.57 2.90
CA LEU A 112 3.86 -10.42 3.59
C LEU A 112 3.09 -11.75 3.55
N SER A 113 3.15 -12.45 2.41
CA SER A 113 2.54 -13.76 2.16
C SER A 113 1.09 -13.81 2.65
N TYR A 114 0.27 -12.87 2.18
CA TYR A 114 -1.08 -12.63 2.68
C TYR A 114 -1.98 -13.90 2.70
N ALA A 115 -1.81 -14.79 1.72
CA ALA A 115 -2.57 -16.04 1.63
C ALA A 115 -2.28 -17.01 2.79
N THR A 116 -1.08 -16.97 3.35
CA THR A 116 -0.61 -17.89 4.41
C THR A 116 -0.79 -17.32 5.82
N LEU A 117 -1.34 -16.10 5.95
CA LEU A 117 -1.66 -15.54 7.25
C LEU A 117 -2.73 -16.37 7.96
N SER A 118 -2.71 -16.38 9.29
CA SER A 118 -3.80 -16.92 10.12
C SER A 118 -5.13 -16.22 9.79
N GLU A 119 -6.27 -16.80 10.18
CA GLU A 119 -7.57 -16.16 9.94
C GLU A 119 -7.68 -14.78 10.62
N ALA A 120 -7.23 -14.69 11.87
CA ALA A 120 -7.14 -13.42 12.58
C ALA A 120 -6.18 -12.45 11.88
N GLY A 121 -5.04 -12.95 11.39
CA GLY A 121 -4.07 -12.15 10.65
C GLY A 121 -4.61 -11.63 9.33
N ARG A 122 -5.35 -12.44 8.57
CA ARG A 122 -6.03 -11.99 7.33
C ARG A 122 -7.09 -10.93 7.60
N ARG A 123 -7.89 -11.09 8.66
CA ARG A 123 -8.88 -10.08 9.07
C ARG A 123 -8.18 -8.76 9.41
N ARG A 124 -7.12 -8.81 10.22
CA ARG A 124 -6.32 -7.63 10.56
C ARG A 124 -5.68 -7.00 9.32
N ALA A 125 -5.06 -7.79 8.46
CA ALA A 125 -4.43 -7.28 7.23
C ALA A 125 -5.44 -6.54 6.34
N ARG A 126 -6.65 -7.09 6.15
CA ARG A 126 -7.73 -6.41 5.42
C ARG A 126 -8.13 -5.08 6.04
N GLU A 127 -8.00 -4.93 7.35
CA GLU A 127 -8.35 -3.71 8.11
C GLU A 127 -7.21 -2.68 8.13
N SER A 128 -5.97 -3.16 8.27
CA SER A 128 -4.76 -2.39 8.55
C SER A 128 -3.97 -1.97 7.31
N VAL A 129 -3.91 -2.79 6.27
CA VAL A 129 -2.99 -2.57 5.15
C VAL A 129 -3.58 -1.60 4.12
N LEU A 130 -2.83 -0.54 3.84
CA LEU A 130 -3.10 0.42 2.77
C LEU A 130 -1.95 0.39 1.76
N ILE A 131 -2.26 0.13 0.50
CA ILE A 131 -1.28 0.09 -0.60
C ILE A 131 -1.36 1.41 -1.36
N PHE A 132 -0.27 2.16 -1.37
CA PHE A 132 -0.19 3.43 -2.08
C PHE A 132 0.13 3.16 -3.56
N SER A 133 -0.71 3.67 -4.45
CA SER A 133 -0.67 3.35 -5.86
C SER A 133 -0.57 4.62 -6.70
N ALA A 134 0.38 4.63 -7.62
CA ALA A 134 0.54 5.71 -8.58
C ALA A 134 -0.74 5.95 -9.41
N ALA A 135 -1.41 4.87 -9.83
CA ALA A 135 -2.61 4.92 -10.65
C ALA A 135 -3.91 5.12 -9.85
N PHE A 136 -3.96 4.58 -8.62
CA PHE A 136 -5.21 4.47 -7.85
C PHE A 136 -5.23 5.28 -6.54
N GLY A 137 -4.15 6.00 -6.22
CA GLY A 137 -3.99 6.75 -4.98
C GLY A 137 -3.69 5.83 -3.79
N VAL A 138 -4.75 5.27 -3.20
CA VAL A 138 -4.67 4.29 -2.11
C VAL A 138 -5.64 3.13 -2.38
N LEU A 139 -5.24 1.93 -2.00
CA LEU A 139 -6.00 0.69 -2.16
C LEU A 139 -5.97 -0.14 -0.88
N ARG A 140 -6.99 -0.98 -0.71
CA ARG A 140 -7.00 -2.10 0.25
C ARG A 140 -6.62 -3.39 -0.45
N LEU A 141 -6.30 -4.42 0.34
CA LEU A 141 -5.90 -5.73 -0.18
C LEU A 141 -6.99 -6.43 -1.01
N ASP A 142 -8.26 -6.10 -0.77
CA ASP A 142 -9.44 -6.68 -1.41
C ASP A 142 -9.97 -5.87 -2.60
N ASP A 143 -9.47 -4.66 -2.81
CA ASP A 143 -9.80 -3.83 -3.98
C ASP A 143 -9.46 -4.56 -5.27
N ARG A 144 -10.39 -4.58 -6.24
CA ARG A 144 -10.21 -5.30 -7.51
C ARG A 144 -9.75 -4.36 -8.60
N LEU A 145 -8.54 -4.58 -9.11
CA LEU A 145 -7.93 -3.76 -10.17
C LEU A 145 -7.29 -4.65 -11.24
N PRO A 146 -7.07 -4.12 -12.46
CA PRO A 146 -6.26 -4.80 -13.46
C PRO A 146 -4.76 -4.66 -13.15
N ALA A 147 -3.93 -5.41 -13.86
CA ALA A 147 -2.50 -5.11 -13.92
C ALA A 147 -2.28 -3.82 -14.73
N TYR A 148 -1.28 -3.03 -14.33
CA TYR A 148 -0.95 -1.75 -14.95
C TYR A 148 0.54 -1.42 -14.75
N ARG A 149 1.07 -0.53 -15.60
CA ARG A 149 2.44 -0.02 -15.52
C ARG A 149 2.43 1.49 -15.31
N LEU A 150 2.65 1.91 -14.07
CA LEU A 150 2.89 3.30 -13.70
C LEU A 150 3.70 3.36 -12.40
N SER A 151 4.88 3.97 -12.45
CA SER A 151 5.71 4.24 -11.26
C SER A 151 5.31 5.56 -10.61
N GLY A 152 5.50 5.69 -9.29
CA GLY A 152 5.15 6.88 -8.53
C GLY A 152 6.04 8.11 -8.79
N ASP A 153 7.18 7.94 -9.46
CA ASP A 153 8.09 9.03 -9.84
C ASP A 153 7.83 9.57 -11.27
N VAL A 154 6.85 9.02 -11.97
CA VAL A 154 6.39 9.50 -13.29
C VAL A 154 5.60 10.80 -13.11
N ALA A 155 5.79 11.72 -14.05
CA ALA A 155 4.89 12.85 -14.25
C ALA A 155 4.01 12.54 -15.47
N LEU A 156 2.70 12.53 -15.29
CA LEU A 156 1.76 12.27 -16.39
C LEU A 156 1.38 13.59 -17.08
N PRO A 157 1.08 13.56 -18.40
CA PRO A 157 0.45 14.68 -19.08
C PRO A 157 -0.80 15.16 -18.33
N ASP A 158 -1.02 16.47 -18.26
CA ASP A 158 -2.19 17.14 -17.63
C ASP A 158 -2.40 16.92 -16.12
N ILE A 159 -1.64 16.01 -15.51
CA ILE A 159 -1.64 15.73 -14.06
C ILE A 159 -0.36 16.26 -13.40
N GLY A 160 0.79 16.15 -14.08
CA GLY A 160 2.10 16.40 -13.52
C GLY A 160 2.54 15.31 -12.55
N ARG A 161 3.27 15.70 -11.50
CA ARG A 161 3.80 14.75 -10.50
C ARG A 161 2.68 14.18 -9.64
N LEU A 162 2.67 12.86 -9.50
CA LEU A 162 1.60 12.13 -8.82
C LEU A 162 1.53 12.40 -7.31
N GLY A 163 2.66 12.61 -6.64
CA GLY A 163 2.68 12.94 -5.21
C GLY A 163 1.85 14.19 -4.88
N PRO A 164 2.18 15.37 -5.45
CA PRO A 164 1.38 16.58 -5.29
C PRO A 164 -0.08 16.46 -5.73
N PHE A 165 -0.37 15.69 -6.78
CA PHE A 165 -1.74 15.44 -7.22
C PHE A 165 -2.54 14.64 -6.17
N TRP A 166 -1.97 13.55 -5.65
CA TRP A 166 -2.67 12.68 -4.71
C TRP A 166 -2.71 13.22 -3.28
N ASN A 167 -1.71 13.97 -2.84
CA ASN A 167 -1.59 14.41 -1.46
C ASN A 167 -2.83 15.10 -0.88
N PRO A 168 -3.39 16.17 -1.49
CA PRO A 168 -4.57 16.83 -0.92
C PRO A 168 -5.80 15.90 -0.91
N LEU A 169 -5.96 15.06 -1.93
CA LEU A 169 -7.08 14.13 -2.07
C LEU A 169 -7.02 12.99 -1.03
N LEU A 170 -5.84 12.41 -0.85
CA LEU A 170 -5.61 11.34 0.12
C LEU A 170 -5.63 11.87 1.55
N THR A 171 -5.14 13.09 1.77
CA THR A 171 -5.30 13.78 3.06
C THR A 171 -6.78 13.87 3.41
N ALA A 172 -7.60 14.49 2.55
CA ALA A 172 -9.04 14.60 2.78
C ALA A 172 -9.74 13.23 2.99
N ALA A 173 -9.38 12.21 2.22
CA ALA A 173 -10.02 10.89 2.29
C ALA A 173 -9.59 10.04 3.51
N LEU A 174 -8.38 10.25 4.05
CA LEU A 174 -7.79 9.40 5.09
C LEU A 174 -7.73 10.06 6.47
N GLU A 175 -7.77 11.40 6.56
CA GLU A 175 -7.71 12.11 7.85
C GLU A 175 -8.84 11.66 8.80
N ALA A 176 -10.06 11.51 8.31
CA ALA A 176 -11.20 11.08 9.13
C ALA A 176 -11.08 9.62 9.64
N ARG A 177 -10.24 8.80 9.01
CA ARG A 177 -10.05 7.40 9.40
C ARG A 177 -8.97 7.24 10.47
N ARG A 178 -7.97 8.12 10.48
CA ARG A 178 -6.77 7.95 11.29
C ARG A 178 -6.96 8.24 12.77
N ASP A 179 -8.09 8.80 13.19
CA ASP A 179 -8.24 9.27 14.57
C ASP A 179 -8.00 8.12 15.57
N GLY A 180 -7.01 8.31 16.44
CA GLY A 180 -6.53 7.30 17.39
C GLY A 180 -5.79 6.09 16.80
N GLN A 181 -5.48 6.03 15.50
CA GLN A 181 -4.75 4.91 14.88
C GLN A 181 -3.23 5.13 14.86
N LEU A 182 -2.46 4.12 15.30
CA LEU A 182 -1.02 4.05 15.04
C LEU A 182 -0.79 3.88 13.53
N VAL A 183 0.11 4.68 12.94
CA VAL A 183 0.49 4.56 11.54
C VAL A 183 1.95 4.10 11.44
N ILE A 184 2.17 2.93 10.85
CA ILE A 184 3.50 2.39 10.50
C ILE A 184 3.71 2.59 9.00
N ASP A 185 4.68 3.43 8.63
CA ASP A 185 4.95 3.79 7.25
C ASP A 185 6.10 2.96 6.65
N CYS A 186 5.74 1.92 5.91
CA CYS A 186 6.68 1.07 5.17
C CYS A 186 6.89 1.53 3.72
N ARG A 187 6.35 2.67 3.28
CA ARG A 187 6.47 3.14 1.89
C ARG A 187 7.92 3.47 1.55
N SER A 188 8.28 3.32 0.28
CA SER A 188 9.52 3.90 -0.24
C SER A 188 9.39 5.42 -0.35
N ALA A 189 10.51 6.13 -0.40
CA ALA A 189 10.54 7.59 -0.51
C ALA A 189 9.71 8.11 -1.69
N THR A 190 9.61 7.34 -2.79
CA THR A 190 8.78 7.67 -3.96
C THR A 190 7.30 7.87 -3.62
N TYR A 191 6.76 7.10 -2.68
CA TYR A 191 5.32 7.09 -2.36
C TYR A 191 5.00 7.85 -1.06
N GLN A 192 5.98 8.23 -0.25
CA GLN A 192 5.76 9.05 0.94
C GLN A 192 5.03 10.37 0.66
N PRO A 193 5.35 11.12 -0.43
CA PRO A 193 4.65 12.37 -0.74
C PRO A 193 3.16 12.23 -1.04
N PHE A 194 2.67 11.02 -1.31
CA PHE A 194 1.25 10.80 -1.64
C PHE A 194 0.35 11.07 -0.43
N TRP A 195 0.86 10.94 0.79
CA TRP A 195 0.14 11.29 2.00
C TRP A 195 1.12 11.37 3.16
N THR A 196 1.08 12.46 3.93
CA THR A 196 1.97 12.74 5.05
C THR A 196 1.17 12.82 6.36
N PRO A 197 0.74 11.68 6.91
CA PRO A 197 -0.01 11.67 8.16
C PRO A 197 0.86 12.17 9.32
N SER A 198 0.29 13.02 10.17
CA SER A 198 0.91 13.43 11.43
C SER A 198 1.12 12.21 12.34
N GLY A 199 2.31 12.07 12.93
CA GLY A 199 2.59 10.97 13.85
C GLY A 199 2.71 9.59 13.18
N ALA A 200 3.06 9.53 11.89
CA ALA A 200 3.48 8.27 11.28
C ALA A 200 4.87 7.87 11.79
N TRP A 201 5.04 6.57 12.09
CA TRP A 201 6.34 5.97 12.38
C TRP A 201 6.94 5.38 11.09
N PRO A 202 7.92 6.05 10.48
CA PRO A 202 8.60 5.52 9.31
C PRO A 202 9.42 4.27 9.65
N VAL A 203 9.41 3.31 8.74
CA VAL A 203 10.22 2.10 8.83
C VAL A 203 11.51 2.25 8.04
N ARG A 204 12.65 2.15 8.74
CA ARG A 204 13.99 2.12 8.14
C ARG A 204 14.52 0.70 8.19
N VAL A 205 15.33 0.34 7.20
CA VAL A 205 15.93 -1.00 7.13
C VAL A 205 17.42 -0.86 6.97
N PHE A 206 18.16 -1.52 7.87
CA PHE A 206 19.61 -1.50 7.91
C PHE A 206 20.14 -2.92 7.84
N ARG A 207 21.29 -3.07 7.19
CA ARG A 207 22.13 -4.25 7.34
C ARG A 207 23.30 -3.90 8.26
N GLU A 208 23.58 -4.75 9.25
CA GLU A 208 24.63 -4.57 10.24
C GLU A 208 25.68 -5.68 10.12
N VAL A 209 26.87 -5.35 9.63
CA VAL A 209 27.99 -6.30 9.50
C VAL A 209 29.16 -5.78 10.33
N GLY A 210 29.68 -6.59 11.26
CA GLY A 210 30.77 -6.17 12.14
C GLY A 210 30.46 -4.92 12.97
N GLY A 211 29.19 -4.73 13.34
CA GLY A 211 28.71 -3.55 14.08
C GLY A 211 28.53 -2.28 13.22
N GLN A 212 28.78 -2.33 11.91
CA GLN A 212 28.59 -1.19 11.00
C GLN A 212 27.25 -1.30 10.25
N ARG A 213 26.44 -0.24 10.31
CA ARG A 213 25.13 -0.17 9.65
C ARG A 213 25.23 0.42 8.26
N SER A 214 24.58 -0.23 7.29
CA SER A 214 24.42 0.25 5.92
C SER A 214 22.96 0.17 5.49
N VAL A 215 22.51 1.12 4.67
CA VAL A 215 21.17 1.10 4.10
C VAL A 215 21.16 0.16 2.90
N VAL A 216 20.23 -0.80 2.87
CA VAL A 216 20.16 -1.79 1.77
C VAL A 216 18.77 -1.81 1.14
N SER A 217 18.67 -1.28 -0.07
CA SER A 217 17.40 -1.08 -0.80
C SER A 217 16.67 -2.38 -1.16
N HIS A 218 17.40 -3.45 -1.50
CA HIS A 218 16.80 -4.74 -1.86
C HIS A 218 16.26 -5.49 -0.63
N LEU A 219 17.04 -5.54 0.46
CA LEU A 219 16.60 -6.10 1.74
C LEU A 219 15.44 -5.32 2.34
N ALA A 220 15.37 -4.01 2.09
CA ALA A 220 14.31 -3.16 2.63
C ALA A 220 12.90 -3.63 2.26
N LYS A 221 12.68 -4.05 1.00
CA LYS A 221 11.36 -4.54 0.56
C LYS A 221 10.95 -5.80 1.31
N HIS A 222 11.87 -6.76 1.45
CA HIS A 222 11.63 -8.02 2.14
C HIS A 222 11.32 -7.78 3.63
N ALA A 223 12.20 -7.04 4.31
CA ALA A 223 12.07 -6.71 5.72
C ALA A 223 10.76 -5.98 6.04
N ARG A 224 10.34 -5.03 5.19
CA ARG A 224 9.06 -4.32 5.33
C ARG A 224 7.84 -5.23 5.13
N GLY A 225 7.93 -6.20 4.23
CA GLY A 225 6.89 -7.22 4.04
C GLY A 225 6.76 -8.15 5.25
N LEU A 226 7.90 -8.62 5.79
CA LEU A 226 7.94 -9.41 7.01
C LEU A 226 7.44 -8.63 8.23
N LEU A 227 7.82 -7.36 8.37
CA LEU A 227 7.30 -6.50 9.43
C LEU A 227 5.79 -6.33 9.32
N ALA A 228 5.26 -6.10 8.11
CA ALA A 228 3.82 -6.02 7.89
C ALA A 228 3.11 -7.33 8.27
N ARG A 229 3.69 -8.49 7.93
CA ARG A 229 3.21 -9.81 8.36
C ARG A 229 3.21 -9.93 9.88
N ALA A 230 4.32 -9.61 10.55
CA ALA A 230 4.46 -9.68 12.00
C ALA A 230 3.38 -8.87 12.73
N LEU A 231 3.13 -7.63 12.27
CA LEU A 231 2.08 -6.77 12.82
C LEU A 231 0.68 -7.31 12.53
N CYS A 232 0.49 -7.95 11.38
CA CYS A 232 -0.77 -8.63 11.05
C CYS A 232 -0.99 -9.88 11.91
N GLU A 233 0.04 -10.62 12.28
CA GLU A 233 -0.05 -11.85 13.10
C GLU A 233 0.00 -11.61 14.61
N ALA A 234 0.25 -10.37 15.04
CA ALA A 234 0.32 -10.03 16.46
C ALA A 234 -0.94 -10.50 17.22
N PRO A 235 -0.83 -11.11 18.42
CA PRO A 235 -2.01 -11.56 19.17
C PRO A 235 -3.04 -10.44 19.43
N ARG A 236 -2.55 -9.21 19.64
CA ARG A 236 -3.34 -7.98 19.78
C ARG A 236 -2.86 -6.95 18.77
N ALA A 237 -3.79 -6.13 18.25
CA ALA A 237 -3.41 -5.04 17.36
C ALA A 237 -2.61 -3.98 18.16
N PRO A 238 -1.39 -3.64 17.74
CA PRO A 238 -0.60 -2.62 18.44
C PRO A 238 -1.26 -1.25 18.27
N ARG A 239 -1.26 -0.46 19.33
CA ARG A 239 -1.81 0.91 19.38
C ARG A 239 -0.74 1.97 19.61
N THR A 240 0.47 1.56 19.98
CA THR A 240 1.62 2.44 20.18
C THR A 240 2.84 1.89 19.45
N PRO A 241 3.85 2.74 19.17
CA PRO A 241 5.11 2.31 18.55
C PRO A 241 5.84 1.23 19.36
N GLU A 242 5.81 1.32 20.69
CA GLU A 242 6.42 0.35 21.60
C GLU A 242 5.74 -1.02 21.47
N GLN A 243 4.41 -1.03 21.39
CA GLN A 243 3.64 -2.26 21.16
C GLN A 243 3.91 -2.85 19.78
N ALA A 244 4.07 -2.02 18.75
CA ALA A 244 4.41 -2.47 17.41
C ALA A 244 5.83 -3.07 17.37
N ALA A 245 6.80 -2.42 18.03
CA ALA A 245 8.16 -2.93 18.15
C ALA A 245 8.20 -4.26 18.91
N ALA A 246 7.54 -4.35 20.06
CA ALA A 246 7.49 -5.58 20.86
C ALA A 246 6.80 -6.73 20.11
N ALA A 247 5.69 -6.47 19.41
CA ALA A 247 5.00 -7.47 18.61
C ALA A 247 5.86 -7.95 17.44
N ALA A 248 6.57 -7.05 16.77
CA ALA A 248 7.48 -7.40 15.69
C ALA A 248 8.67 -8.22 16.20
N SER A 249 9.33 -7.81 17.29
CA SER A 249 10.42 -8.58 17.91
C SER A 249 10.01 -9.99 18.26
N ALA A 250 8.89 -10.17 18.98
CA ALA A 250 8.39 -11.49 19.36
C ALA A 250 8.08 -12.39 18.16
N TRP A 251 7.63 -11.81 17.05
CA TRP A 251 7.43 -12.55 15.81
C TRP A 251 8.77 -13.00 15.21
N PHE A 252 9.75 -12.12 15.09
CA PHE A 252 11.08 -12.46 14.55
C PHE A 252 11.87 -13.44 15.44
N ASP A 253 11.64 -13.44 16.75
CA ASP A 253 12.28 -14.41 17.66
C ASP A 253 11.77 -15.85 17.46
N THR A 254 10.59 -16.02 16.86
CA THR A 254 9.94 -17.32 16.65
C THR A 254 9.86 -17.75 15.19
N HIS A 255 10.24 -16.86 14.26
CA HIS A 255 10.17 -17.09 12.82
C HIS A 255 11.54 -16.90 12.18
N GLU A 256 12.10 -17.99 11.67
CA GLU A 256 13.36 -17.95 10.93
C GLU A 256 13.21 -17.13 9.64
N VAL A 257 14.10 -16.16 9.47
CA VAL A 257 14.17 -15.35 8.25
C VAL A 257 15.33 -15.86 7.39
N ARG A 258 15.10 -16.04 6.10
CA ARG A 258 16.12 -16.47 5.14
C ARG A 258 16.28 -15.44 4.02
N THR A 259 17.51 -15.31 3.55
CA THR A 259 17.82 -14.60 2.30
C THR A 259 17.36 -15.41 1.09
N ALA A 260 17.36 -14.81 -0.10
CA ALA A 260 17.08 -15.52 -1.35
C ALA A 260 18.03 -16.69 -1.62
N ALA A 261 19.25 -16.65 -1.06
CA ALA A 261 20.24 -17.73 -1.14
C ALA A 261 20.03 -18.83 -0.06
N GLY A 262 18.95 -18.75 0.72
CA GLY A 262 18.63 -19.72 1.77
C GLY A 262 19.40 -19.54 3.09
N VAL A 263 20.30 -18.56 3.16
CA VAL A 263 21.07 -18.25 4.39
C VAL A 263 20.14 -17.68 5.45
N VAL A 264 20.20 -18.23 6.66
CA VAL A 264 19.47 -17.71 7.83
C VAL A 264 20.00 -16.34 8.20
N GLN A 265 19.09 -15.40 8.39
CA GLN A 265 19.38 -14.01 8.71
C GLN A 265 18.68 -13.66 10.02
N ARG A 266 19.42 -13.12 10.98
CA ARG A 266 18.83 -12.60 12.20
C ARG A 266 18.21 -11.24 11.91
N VAL A 267 17.00 -11.04 12.40
CA VAL A 267 16.30 -9.75 12.33
C VAL A 267 16.10 -9.23 13.74
N ARG A 268 16.46 -7.97 13.97
CA ARG A 268 16.18 -7.25 15.22
C ARG A 268 15.35 -6.01 14.92
N ILE A 269 14.48 -5.65 15.86
CA ILE A 269 13.66 -4.45 15.79
C ILE A 269 14.17 -3.46 16.84
N GLU A 270 14.44 -2.23 16.41
CA GLU A 270 14.88 -1.14 17.27
C GLU A 270 13.90 0.02 17.13
N LEU A 271 13.26 0.40 18.23
CA LEU A 271 12.43 1.61 18.27
C LEU A 271 13.33 2.81 18.58
N THR A 272 13.30 3.81 17.71
CA THR A 272 13.98 5.09 17.93
C THR A 272 12.95 6.18 18.25
N PRO A 273 13.37 7.39 18.67
CA PRO A 273 12.44 8.49 18.92
C PRO A 273 11.59 8.91 17.71
N ARG A 274 11.96 8.50 16.48
CA ARG A 274 11.30 8.93 15.24
C ARG A 274 11.07 7.83 14.22
N SER A 275 11.42 6.58 14.49
CA SER A 275 11.31 5.49 13.52
C SER A 275 11.25 4.12 14.18
N LEU A 276 10.77 3.16 13.41
CA LEU A 276 10.91 1.74 13.70
C LEU A 276 11.96 1.15 12.76
N ASP A 277 13.10 0.73 13.29
CA ASP A 277 14.22 0.25 12.50
C ASP A 277 14.22 -1.28 12.48
N VAL A 278 14.33 -1.86 11.28
CA VAL A 278 14.53 -3.30 11.07
C VAL A 278 16.00 -3.51 10.71
N ILE A 279 16.71 -4.23 11.57
CA ILE A 279 18.15 -4.46 11.42
C ILE A 279 18.36 -5.93 11.10
N THR A 280 19.07 -6.19 10.01
CA THR A 280 19.42 -7.55 9.57
C THR A 280 20.95 -7.73 9.62
N ASP A 281 21.45 -8.93 9.93
CA ASP A 281 22.89 -9.24 9.81
C ASP A 281 23.34 -9.55 8.36
#